data_AF-A0A9E7R024-F1
#
_entry.id   AF-A0A9E7R024-F1
#
_cell.length_a   1.000
_cell.length_b   1.000
_cell.length_c   1.000
_cell.angle_alpha   90.00
_cell.angle_beta   90.00
_cell.angle_gamma   90.00
#
_symmetry.space_group_name_H-M   'P 1'
#
loop_
_entity.id
_entity.type
_entity.pdbx_description
1 polymer ?
#
loop_
_entity_poly.entity_id
_entity_poly.type
_entity_poly.pdbx_seq_one_letter_code
_entity_poly.pdbx_strand_id
1 'polypeptide(L)'
;MSEQEVHRTVSELRVEERVASDLEITEEEYRSEFDVSGSLDVVAKPDKRAVRDRERRPRHVLDAARSLADADGGNVFGRDEYPGTGMYLGVSNQLPADESWTDRIEVDGVPENGTVEFDVDWDAAEAQRVLADNDATVFTHEYDIASYPRDRLPIVVRARLYRDAVELVRDDDGSGDASDNLRRRQELEGLAALLIEIEHRDVRDGGRLELSTLKIDMSRTFPQIDFDPKRDATYDPENKRVEWRDRTASPGETAQYVVLGPITELLDIGEVTATLEGRVRNRTLSGTRIEGAYDVAGDQFVDTGRVDVDHVVELSYDIHIDTRALSGEATKTTRSSITVSTTPTDLYEELVSICRQEGIQIRRQKAVGDAELAADRDALFRVEDENRGELAIKREYGDEGVVHAEITVEGVFTPQSERSEVSAFGDSEDRLVRADQGALGENGRATAEVVARSASSDLNSRLIGTLEGAFNRGGSQ
;
A
#
# COMPACT_ATOMS: atom_id res chain seq x y z
N MET A 1 -6.07 -51.82 -22.23
CA MET A 1 -5.48 -51.41 -20.94
C MET A 1 -6.60 -50.85 -20.08
N SER A 2 -6.88 -51.45 -18.93
CA SER A 2 -7.83 -50.90 -17.96
C SER A 2 -7.17 -49.75 -17.21
N GLU A 3 -7.66 -48.54 -17.46
CA GLU A 3 -7.26 -47.33 -16.73
C GLU A 3 -7.68 -47.44 -15.25
N GLN A 4 -6.80 -47.13 -14.29
CA GLN A 4 -7.11 -47.19 -12.86
C GLN A 4 -8.22 -46.18 -12.48
N GLU A 5 -8.94 -46.43 -11.39
CA GLU A 5 -10.09 -45.60 -10.96
C GLU A 5 -9.70 -44.15 -10.65
N VAL A 6 -8.50 -43.93 -10.09
CA VAL A 6 -7.93 -42.59 -9.81
C VAL A 6 -7.92 -41.70 -11.07
N HIS A 7 -7.55 -42.25 -12.22
CA HIS A 7 -7.50 -41.51 -13.50
C HIS A 7 -8.88 -41.08 -14.03
N ARG A 8 -9.96 -41.69 -13.51
CA ARG A 8 -11.36 -41.41 -13.90
C ARG A 8 -12.12 -40.62 -12.84
N THR A 9 -11.48 -40.36 -11.71
CA THR A 9 -12.08 -39.70 -10.56
C THR A 9 -11.39 -38.38 -10.28
N VAL A 10 -10.08 -38.24 -10.48
CA VAL A 10 -9.40 -36.94 -10.35
C VAL A 10 -9.62 -36.11 -11.61
N SER A 11 -10.19 -34.92 -11.46
CA SER A 11 -10.38 -33.97 -12.56
C SER A 11 -9.36 -32.84 -12.54
N GLU A 12 -8.92 -32.43 -11.36
CA GLU A 12 -8.06 -31.26 -11.21
C GLU A 12 -7.23 -31.35 -9.92
N LEU A 13 -6.03 -30.79 -9.98
CA LEU A 13 -5.10 -30.65 -8.86
C LEU A 13 -4.80 -29.17 -8.68
N ARG A 14 -4.88 -28.67 -7.44
CA ARG A 14 -4.64 -27.26 -7.15
C ARG A 14 -3.60 -27.09 -6.06
N VAL A 15 -2.73 -26.10 -6.23
CA VAL A 15 -2.09 -25.45 -5.11
C VAL A 15 -2.86 -24.16 -4.86
N GLU A 16 -3.50 -24.05 -3.71
CA GLU A 16 -4.25 -22.87 -3.31
C GLU A 16 -3.57 -22.24 -2.10
N GLU A 17 -3.12 -21.01 -2.23
CA GLU A 17 -2.50 -20.27 -1.13
C GLU A 17 -3.33 -19.03 -0.83
N ARG A 18 -3.62 -18.78 0.43
CA ARG A 18 -4.52 -17.70 0.86
C ARG A 18 -3.74 -16.64 1.60
N VAL A 19 -4.00 -15.39 1.25
CA VAL A 19 -3.61 -14.21 2.04
C VAL A 19 -4.87 -13.61 2.63
N ALA A 20 -5.00 -13.69 3.95
CA ALA A 20 -5.99 -12.92 4.68
C ALA A 20 -5.29 -11.74 5.35
N SER A 21 -5.76 -10.52 5.16
CA SER A 21 -5.16 -9.35 5.80
C SER A 21 -6.18 -8.38 6.37
N ASP A 22 -5.96 -8.03 7.63
CA ASP A 22 -6.65 -6.96 8.33
C ASP A 22 -5.81 -5.69 8.21
N LEU A 23 -6.33 -4.72 7.46
CA LEU A 23 -5.68 -3.44 7.23
C LEU A 23 -6.38 -2.35 8.02
N GLU A 24 -5.65 -1.67 8.89
CA GLU A 24 -6.12 -0.48 9.57
C GLU A 24 -5.33 0.72 9.02
N ILE A 25 -6.04 1.63 8.35
CA ILE A 25 -5.46 2.81 7.74
C ILE A 25 -5.92 4.04 8.52
N THR A 26 -4.99 4.64 9.26
CA THR A 26 -5.17 5.89 10.02
C THR A 26 -4.18 6.96 9.56
N GLU A 27 -4.28 8.19 10.09
CA GLU A 27 -3.32 9.28 9.81
C GLU A 27 -1.95 9.03 10.43
N GLU A 28 -1.89 8.40 11.61
CA GLU A 28 -0.63 8.23 12.35
C GLU A 28 0.08 6.92 12.02
N GLU A 29 -0.67 5.90 11.56
CA GLU A 29 -0.13 4.55 11.41
C GLU A 29 -0.86 3.73 10.33
N TYR A 30 -0.06 3.05 9.50
CA TYR A 30 -0.51 1.93 8.66
C TYR A 30 -0.25 0.64 9.42
N ARG A 31 -1.31 0.01 9.94
CA ARG A 31 -1.24 -1.32 10.55
C ARG A 31 -1.81 -2.35 9.59
N SER A 32 -1.14 -3.48 9.52
CA SER A 32 -1.51 -4.57 8.63
C SER A 32 -1.13 -5.88 9.30
N GLU A 33 -2.13 -6.59 9.78
CA GLU A 33 -1.94 -7.97 10.17
C GLU A 33 -2.28 -8.82 8.96
N PHE A 34 -1.50 -9.87 8.72
CA PHE A 34 -1.78 -10.78 7.64
C PHE A 34 -1.41 -12.19 8.06
N ASP A 35 -2.21 -13.13 7.56
CA ASP A 35 -2.02 -14.56 7.70
C ASP A 35 -1.86 -15.15 6.29
N VAL A 36 -0.93 -16.08 6.17
CA VAL A 36 -0.68 -16.80 4.92
C VAL A 36 -0.77 -18.29 5.20
N SER A 37 -1.66 -18.96 4.46
CA SER A 37 -1.86 -20.40 4.55
C SER A 37 -1.86 -21.01 3.16
N GLY A 38 -1.58 -22.32 3.08
CA GLY A 38 -1.61 -23.05 1.84
C GLY A 38 -2.36 -24.37 1.94
N SER A 39 -2.92 -24.81 0.82
CA SER A 39 -3.48 -26.14 0.65
C SER A 39 -3.05 -26.75 -0.68
N LEU A 40 -2.89 -28.07 -0.65
CA LEU A 40 -2.86 -28.92 -1.83
C LEU A 40 -4.23 -29.59 -1.93
N ASP A 41 -4.92 -29.34 -3.03
CA ASP A 41 -6.28 -29.80 -3.23
C ASP A 41 -6.37 -30.77 -4.41
N VAL A 42 -7.01 -31.90 -4.16
CA VAL A 42 -7.40 -32.88 -5.19
C VAL A 42 -8.90 -32.75 -5.42
N VAL A 43 -9.27 -32.19 -6.56
CA VAL A 43 -10.67 -32.10 -6.97
C VAL A 43 -11.04 -33.37 -7.71
N ALA A 44 -11.91 -34.15 -7.10
CA ALA A 44 -12.32 -35.44 -7.61
C ALA A 44 -13.83 -35.43 -7.98
N LYS A 45 -14.08 -35.85 -9.23
CA LYS A 45 -15.38 -35.96 -9.87
C LYS A 45 -15.50 -37.34 -10.54
N PRO A 46 -16.25 -38.29 -9.94
CA PRO A 46 -16.37 -39.64 -10.49
C PRO A 46 -17.18 -39.67 -11.79
N ASP A 47 -16.75 -40.49 -12.74
CA ASP A 47 -17.52 -40.78 -13.95
C ASP A 47 -18.55 -41.92 -13.77
N LYS A 48 -19.39 -42.15 -14.79
CA LYS A 48 -20.41 -43.21 -14.79
C LYS A 48 -19.83 -44.64 -14.66
N ARG A 49 -18.55 -44.84 -15.00
CA ARG A 49 -17.89 -46.14 -14.89
C ARG A 49 -17.38 -46.34 -13.48
N ALA A 50 -16.75 -45.35 -12.85
CA ALA A 50 -16.33 -45.38 -11.46
C ALA A 50 -17.51 -45.73 -10.51
N VAL A 51 -18.67 -45.09 -10.70
CA VAL A 51 -19.89 -45.43 -9.92
C VAL A 51 -20.33 -46.88 -10.14
N ARG A 52 -20.40 -47.34 -11.39
CA ARG A 52 -20.79 -48.72 -11.73
C ARG A 52 -19.83 -49.74 -11.13
N ASP A 53 -18.55 -49.45 -11.21
CA ASP A 53 -17.44 -50.25 -10.73
C ASP A 53 -17.54 -50.40 -9.20
N ARG A 54 -17.94 -49.35 -8.48
CA ARG A 54 -18.22 -49.40 -7.04
C ARG A 54 -19.54 -50.07 -6.66
N GLU A 55 -20.62 -49.88 -7.43
CA GLU A 55 -21.89 -50.57 -7.20
C GLU A 55 -21.77 -52.08 -7.43
N ARG A 56 -20.91 -52.49 -8.36
CA ARG A 56 -20.69 -53.89 -8.77
C ARG A 56 -19.34 -54.42 -8.31
N ARG A 57 -18.91 -54.06 -7.09
CA ARG A 57 -17.70 -54.64 -6.47
C ARG A 57 -17.74 -56.16 -6.59
N PRO A 58 -16.74 -56.80 -7.25
CA PRO A 58 -16.69 -58.25 -7.35
C PRO A 58 -16.61 -58.82 -5.93
N ARG A 59 -17.60 -59.63 -5.54
CA ARG A 59 -17.68 -60.19 -4.17
C ARG A 59 -16.75 -61.37 -3.98
N HIS A 60 -16.22 -61.92 -5.07
CA HIS A 60 -15.33 -63.08 -5.11
C HIS A 60 -14.26 -62.93 -6.20
N VAL A 61 -13.07 -63.50 -5.97
CA VAL A 61 -11.93 -63.53 -6.92
C VAL A 61 -12.33 -64.11 -8.28
N LEU A 62 -13.29 -65.04 -8.32
CA LEU A 62 -13.79 -65.63 -9.56
C LEU A 62 -14.74 -64.71 -10.34
N ASP A 63 -15.41 -63.77 -9.68
CA ASP A 63 -16.25 -62.75 -10.33
C ASP A 63 -15.40 -61.65 -10.95
N ALA A 64 -14.27 -61.29 -10.32
CA ALA A 64 -13.27 -60.40 -10.90
C ALA A 64 -12.67 -61.00 -12.18
N ALA A 65 -12.29 -62.28 -12.14
CA ALA A 65 -11.80 -63.02 -13.31
C ALA A 65 -12.83 -63.14 -14.46
N ARG A 66 -14.14 -63.18 -14.16
CA ARG A 66 -15.20 -63.18 -15.18
C ARG A 66 -15.45 -61.80 -15.79
N SER A 67 -15.46 -60.75 -14.97
CA SER A 67 -15.55 -59.37 -15.45
C SER A 67 -14.37 -58.99 -16.35
N LEU A 68 -13.19 -59.56 -16.09
CA LEU A 68 -11.99 -59.43 -16.91
C LEU A 68 -12.08 -60.20 -18.24
N ALA A 69 -12.86 -61.27 -18.31
CA ALA A 69 -13.01 -62.10 -19.51
C ALA A 69 -14.01 -61.51 -20.53
N ASP A 70 -15.00 -60.75 -20.06
CA ASP A 70 -15.98 -60.05 -20.92
C ASP A 70 -15.44 -58.71 -21.45
N ALA A 71 -14.32 -58.20 -20.92
CA ALA A 71 -13.62 -57.03 -21.43
C ALA A 71 -12.61 -57.48 -22.51
N ASP A 72 -12.91 -57.18 -23.77
CA ASP A 72 -12.10 -57.53 -24.94
C ASP A 72 -10.58 -57.34 -24.72
N GLY A 73 -9.88 -58.46 -24.55
CA GLY A 73 -8.46 -58.65 -24.87
C GLY A 73 -7.44 -57.90 -24.02
N GLY A 74 -6.97 -58.54 -22.95
CA GLY A 74 -5.66 -58.21 -22.35
C GLY A 74 -5.42 -58.92 -21.02
N ASN A 75 -4.37 -59.73 -20.93
CA ASN A 75 -3.88 -60.35 -19.69
C ASN A 75 -3.71 -59.30 -18.58
N VAL A 76 -4.49 -59.41 -17.51
CA VAL A 76 -4.27 -58.70 -16.23
C VAL A 76 -4.42 -59.72 -15.10
N PHE A 77 -3.44 -60.62 -14.96
CA PHE A 77 -3.23 -61.32 -13.70
C PHE A 77 -2.40 -60.41 -12.81
N GLY A 78 -3.00 -59.86 -11.75
CA GLY A 78 -2.28 -59.14 -10.69
C GLY A 78 -2.72 -57.70 -10.34
N ARG A 79 -3.93 -57.23 -10.71
CA ARG A 79 -4.48 -55.94 -10.23
C ARG A 79 -5.86 -56.11 -9.59
N ASP A 80 -6.06 -57.24 -8.89
CA ASP A 80 -7.34 -57.69 -8.31
C ASP A 80 -7.59 -57.18 -6.88
N GLU A 81 -7.09 -55.99 -6.57
CA GLU A 81 -7.59 -55.19 -5.46
C GLU A 81 -7.96 -53.87 -6.12
N TYR A 82 -9.23 -53.46 -6.08
CA TYR A 82 -9.58 -52.06 -6.34
C TYR A 82 -8.68 -51.26 -5.39
N PRO A 83 -7.63 -50.56 -5.87
CA PRO A 83 -6.87 -49.77 -4.95
C PRO A 83 -7.83 -48.69 -4.50
N GLY A 84 -8.01 -48.57 -3.18
CA GLY A 84 -8.47 -47.32 -2.59
C GLY A 84 -7.75 -46.20 -3.31
N THR A 85 -8.46 -45.10 -3.55
CA THR A 85 -8.10 -44.00 -4.43
C THR A 85 -6.92 -43.17 -3.87
N GLY A 86 -6.00 -43.85 -3.19
CA GLY A 86 -4.64 -43.48 -2.88
C GLY A 86 -3.92 -42.95 -4.11
N MET A 87 -3.39 -41.75 -3.96
CA MET A 87 -2.55 -41.10 -4.96
C MET A 87 -1.43 -40.34 -4.27
N TYR A 88 -0.34 -40.13 -5.00
CA TYR A 88 0.82 -39.41 -4.53
C TYR A 88 1.06 -38.19 -5.41
N LEU A 89 1.02 -36.99 -4.82
CA LEU A 89 1.42 -35.76 -5.49
C LEU A 89 2.91 -35.53 -5.31
N GLY A 90 3.64 -35.52 -6.42
CA GLY A 90 5.02 -35.05 -6.46
C GLY A 90 5.04 -33.53 -6.32
N VAL A 91 5.66 -33.03 -5.27
CA VAL A 91 5.70 -31.60 -4.94
C VAL A 91 7.13 -31.14 -4.83
N SER A 92 7.40 -29.95 -5.38
CA SER A 92 8.64 -29.22 -5.19
C SER A 92 8.36 -27.87 -4.55
N ASN A 93 9.29 -27.41 -3.73
CA ASN A 93 9.33 -26.04 -3.24
C ASN A 93 10.61 -25.41 -3.79
N GLN A 94 10.48 -24.68 -4.89
CA GLN A 94 11.58 -23.92 -5.47
C GLN A 94 11.16 -22.47 -5.58
N LEU A 95 11.67 -21.65 -4.66
CA LEU A 95 11.66 -20.20 -4.82
C LEU A 95 12.43 -19.85 -6.12
N PRO A 96 11.94 -18.90 -6.94
CA PRO A 96 12.62 -18.48 -8.16
C PRO A 96 14.10 -18.17 -7.90
N ALA A 97 14.99 -18.65 -8.77
CA ALA A 97 16.45 -18.68 -8.55
C ALA A 97 17.16 -17.31 -8.58
N ASP A 98 16.42 -16.21 -8.77
CA ASP A 98 16.96 -14.86 -8.83
C ASP A 98 16.48 -14.05 -7.63
N GLU A 99 17.37 -13.83 -6.65
CA GLU A 99 17.69 -12.54 -6.02
C GLU A 99 18.20 -12.69 -4.57
N SER A 100 18.96 -11.69 -4.14
CA SER A 100 19.72 -11.52 -2.91
C SER A 100 18.91 -11.47 -1.61
N TRP A 101 17.87 -12.30 -1.48
CA TRP A 101 16.96 -12.32 -0.34
C TRP A 101 17.24 -13.57 0.50
N THR A 102 18.03 -13.42 1.56
CA THR A 102 18.49 -14.54 2.42
C THR A 102 17.40 -15.15 3.30
N ASP A 103 16.20 -14.58 3.32
CA ASP A 103 15.10 -15.11 4.14
C ASP A 103 14.37 -16.21 3.36
N ARG A 104 14.64 -17.46 3.76
CA ARG A 104 13.88 -18.63 3.34
C ARG A 104 12.48 -18.49 3.94
N ILE A 105 11.46 -18.45 3.08
CA ILE A 105 10.08 -18.69 3.50
C ILE A 105 10.05 -20.12 4.03
N GLU A 106 9.61 -20.29 5.27
CA GLU A 106 9.51 -21.61 5.89
C GLU A 106 8.13 -22.19 5.55
N VAL A 107 8.13 -23.36 4.91
CA VAL A 107 6.92 -24.10 4.59
C VAL A 107 6.91 -25.37 5.43
N ASP A 108 5.91 -25.51 6.30
CA ASP A 108 5.71 -26.71 7.13
C ASP A 108 4.49 -27.48 6.63
N GLY A 109 4.55 -28.81 6.67
CA GLY A 109 3.50 -29.70 6.16
C GLY A 109 3.68 -30.18 4.72
N VAL A 110 4.60 -29.62 3.93
CA VAL A 110 4.92 -30.09 2.56
C VAL A 110 6.43 -30.32 2.40
N PRO A 111 6.87 -31.44 1.79
CA PRO A 111 8.30 -31.69 1.59
C PRO A 111 8.91 -30.71 0.58
N GLU A 112 10.14 -30.23 0.84
CA GLU A 112 10.89 -29.33 -0.07
C GLU A 112 11.05 -29.95 -1.47
N ASN A 113 11.26 -31.26 -1.54
CA ASN A 113 11.10 -32.08 -2.73
C ASN A 113 10.63 -33.47 -2.27
N GLY A 114 9.45 -33.91 -2.70
CA GLY A 114 8.94 -35.21 -2.24
C GLY A 114 7.52 -35.51 -2.72
N THR A 115 6.84 -36.36 -1.97
CA THR A 115 5.48 -36.80 -2.29
C THR A 115 4.53 -36.59 -1.12
N VAL A 116 3.34 -36.06 -1.39
CA VAL A 116 2.22 -35.99 -0.45
C VAL A 116 1.18 -37.04 -0.84
N GLU A 117 0.73 -37.84 0.12
CA GLU A 117 -0.24 -38.92 -0.10
C GLU A 117 -1.67 -38.41 0.16
N PHE A 118 -2.59 -38.73 -0.74
CA PHE A 118 -4.02 -38.50 -0.58
C PHE A 118 -4.76 -39.82 -0.68
N ASP A 119 -5.66 -40.09 0.26
CA ASP A 119 -6.61 -41.19 0.18
C ASP A 119 -7.97 -40.65 -0.30
N VAL A 120 -8.21 -40.74 -1.60
CA VAL A 120 -9.41 -40.17 -2.24
C VAL A 120 -10.54 -41.21 -2.21
N ASP A 121 -10.75 -42.01 -1.16
CA ASP A 121 -11.79 -43.07 -1.11
C ASP A 121 -13.22 -42.50 -1.03
N TRP A 122 -14.17 -43.19 -1.66
CA TRP A 122 -15.59 -42.85 -1.54
C TRP A 122 -16.46 -44.09 -1.49
N ASP A 123 -17.60 -43.97 -0.85
CA ASP A 123 -18.62 -45.00 -0.96
C ASP A 123 -19.39 -44.90 -2.30
N ALA A 124 -20.10 -45.98 -2.68
CA ALA A 124 -20.85 -46.00 -3.94
C ALA A 124 -22.02 -45.00 -3.95
N ALA A 125 -22.61 -44.70 -2.79
CA ALA A 125 -23.72 -43.76 -2.68
C ALA A 125 -23.26 -42.30 -2.80
N GLU A 126 -22.08 -41.99 -2.30
CA GLU A 126 -21.39 -40.71 -2.39
C GLU A 126 -20.96 -40.42 -3.83
N ALA A 127 -20.32 -41.40 -4.49
CA ALA A 127 -19.96 -41.28 -5.90
C ALA A 127 -21.21 -41.11 -6.79
N GLN A 128 -22.31 -41.81 -6.48
CA GLN A 128 -23.58 -41.68 -7.19
C GLN A 128 -24.24 -40.31 -6.96
N ARG A 129 -24.16 -39.77 -5.73
CA ARG A 129 -24.67 -38.44 -5.39
C ARG A 129 -23.92 -37.35 -6.14
N VAL A 130 -22.59 -37.34 -6.06
CA VAL A 130 -21.75 -36.35 -6.75
C VAL A 130 -21.92 -36.41 -8.26
N LEU A 131 -22.04 -37.61 -8.84
CA LEU A 131 -22.36 -37.77 -10.25
C LEU A 131 -23.76 -37.25 -10.61
N ALA A 132 -24.77 -37.45 -9.75
CA ALA A 132 -26.14 -37.02 -9.98
C ALA A 132 -26.29 -35.49 -9.88
N ASP A 133 -25.63 -34.89 -8.90
CA ASP A 133 -25.64 -33.44 -8.65
C ASP A 133 -24.64 -32.69 -9.55
N ASN A 134 -23.83 -33.45 -10.32
CA ASN A 134 -22.76 -32.93 -11.17
C ASN A 134 -21.71 -32.12 -10.38
N ASP A 135 -21.53 -32.46 -9.11
CA ASP A 135 -20.68 -31.78 -8.15
C ASP A 135 -19.23 -32.31 -8.20
N ALA A 136 -18.36 -31.83 -7.30
CA ALA A 136 -17.03 -32.39 -7.05
C ALA A 136 -16.75 -32.46 -5.54
N THR A 137 -15.95 -33.45 -5.12
CA THR A 137 -15.41 -33.49 -3.75
C THR A 137 -13.96 -33.04 -3.78
N VAL A 138 -13.58 -32.21 -2.82
CA VAL A 138 -12.22 -31.71 -2.66
C VAL A 138 -11.56 -32.42 -1.49
N PHE A 139 -10.41 -33.04 -1.74
CA PHE A 139 -9.55 -33.61 -0.70
C PHE A 139 -8.38 -32.66 -0.49
N THR A 140 -8.21 -32.20 0.75
CA THR A 140 -7.30 -31.10 1.08
C THR A 140 -6.18 -31.58 2.00
N HIS A 141 -4.95 -31.19 1.68
CA HIS A 141 -3.80 -31.28 2.57
C HIS A 141 -3.31 -29.86 2.86
N GLU A 142 -3.57 -29.39 4.08
CA GLU A 142 -3.18 -28.05 4.53
C GLU A 142 -1.70 -28.00 4.90
N TYR A 143 -1.08 -26.85 4.67
CA TYR A 143 0.30 -26.57 5.03
C TYR A 143 0.49 -25.10 5.43
N ASP A 144 1.46 -24.87 6.30
CA ASP A 144 1.70 -23.56 6.90
C ASP A 144 2.85 -22.85 6.16
N ILE A 145 2.65 -21.56 5.88
CA ILE A 145 3.67 -20.68 5.30
C ILE A 145 4.10 -19.70 6.38
N ALA A 146 5.11 -20.09 7.16
CA ALA A 146 5.58 -19.30 8.29
C ALA A 146 6.51 -18.16 7.87
N SER A 147 6.45 -17.06 8.63
CA SER A 147 7.33 -15.90 8.50
C SER A 147 7.31 -15.26 7.09
N TYR A 148 6.16 -15.30 6.41
CA TYR A 148 6.04 -14.68 5.09
C TYR A 148 6.30 -13.16 5.19
N PRO A 149 7.24 -12.60 4.43
CA PRO A 149 7.64 -11.21 4.58
C PRO A 149 6.63 -10.25 3.92
N ARG A 150 6.24 -9.17 4.62
CA ARG A 150 5.20 -8.21 4.19
C ARG A 150 5.53 -7.53 2.85
N ASP A 151 6.81 -7.27 2.59
CA ASP A 151 7.31 -6.71 1.34
C ASP A 151 7.21 -7.67 0.15
N ARG A 152 6.84 -8.95 0.38
CA ARG A 152 6.54 -9.94 -0.68
C ARG A 152 5.05 -10.21 -0.89
N LEU A 153 4.15 -9.49 -0.21
CA LEU A 153 2.72 -9.59 -0.51
C LEU A 153 2.46 -9.27 -1.99
N PRO A 154 1.58 -10.03 -2.68
CA PRO A 154 1.35 -9.90 -4.12
C PRO A 154 0.64 -8.58 -4.47
N ILE A 155 -0.11 -8.01 -3.54
CA ILE A 155 -0.76 -6.72 -3.70
C ILE A 155 -0.43 -5.79 -2.54
N VAL A 156 -0.52 -4.48 -2.80
CA VAL A 156 -0.46 -3.43 -1.78
C VAL A 156 -1.73 -2.62 -1.87
N VAL A 157 -2.43 -2.48 -0.74
CA VAL A 157 -3.60 -1.62 -0.63
C VAL A 157 -3.20 -0.33 0.08
N ARG A 158 -3.55 0.80 -0.53
CA ARG A 158 -3.37 2.15 0.05
C ARG A 158 -4.71 2.87 0.04
N ALA A 159 -4.95 3.73 1.02
CA ALA A 159 -6.09 4.63 1.00
C ALA A 159 -5.65 6.04 1.39
N ARG A 160 -6.28 7.06 0.78
CA ARG A 160 -6.01 8.49 0.99
C ARG A 160 -7.29 9.29 0.90
N LEU A 161 -7.41 10.34 1.71
CA LEU A 161 -8.52 11.29 1.63
C LEU A 161 -8.01 12.64 1.13
N TYR A 162 -8.42 13.02 -0.07
CA TYR A 162 -8.17 14.33 -0.66
C TYR A 162 -9.28 15.29 -0.29
N ARG A 163 -8.94 16.44 0.32
CA ARG A 163 -9.92 17.52 0.56
C ARG A 163 -10.36 18.24 -0.70
N ASP A 164 -9.50 18.22 -1.72
CA ASP A 164 -9.77 18.74 -3.05
C ASP A 164 -9.53 17.63 -4.06
N ALA A 165 -10.61 17.10 -4.64
CA ALA A 165 -10.57 16.01 -5.60
C ALA A 165 -9.80 16.38 -6.88
N VAL A 166 -9.55 17.68 -7.13
CA VAL A 166 -8.68 18.15 -8.22
C VAL A 166 -7.24 17.63 -8.09
N GLU A 167 -6.78 17.32 -6.87
CA GLU A 167 -5.45 16.78 -6.62
C GLU A 167 -5.24 15.39 -7.25
N LEU A 168 -6.31 14.60 -7.44
CA LEU A 168 -6.28 13.33 -8.17
C LEU A 168 -5.80 13.47 -9.63
N VAL A 169 -5.91 14.68 -10.21
CA VAL A 169 -5.54 14.98 -11.61
C VAL A 169 -4.20 15.73 -11.70
N ARG A 170 -3.49 15.91 -10.57
CA ARG A 170 -2.19 16.60 -10.55
C ARG A 170 -1.00 15.65 -10.58
N ASP A 171 -1.18 14.38 -10.21
CA ASP A 171 -0.09 13.39 -10.17
C ASP A 171 0.16 12.66 -11.50
N ASP A 172 -0.66 12.92 -12.53
CA ASP A 172 -0.57 12.26 -13.84
C ASP A 172 0.25 13.12 -14.85
N ASP A 173 1.49 13.43 -14.48
CA ASP A 173 2.47 14.14 -15.33
C ASP A 173 2.98 13.19 -16.42
N GLY A 174 2.24 13.01 -17.53
CA GLY A 174 2.87 12.47 -18.74
C GLY A 174 2.05 12.11 -19.97
N SER A 175 0.76 11.72 -19.87
CA SER A 175 0.11 11.05 -21.04
C SER A 175 -1.33 11.42 -21.36
N GLY A 176 -1.96 12.33 -20.62
CA GLY A 176 -3.35 12.74 -20.87
C GLY A 176 -3.49 13.90 -21.86
N ASP A 177 -4.49 13.84 -22.75
CA ASP A 177 -4.89 14.95 -23.61
C ASP A 177 -5.30 16.15 -22.71
N ALA A 178 -4.62 17.30 -22.87
CA ALA A 178 -4.74 18.44 -21.96
C ALA A 178 -6.19 18.97 -21.84
N SER A 179 -7.01 18.74 -22.87
CA SER A 179 -8.43 19.11 -22.87
C SER A 179 -9.28 18.23 -21.94
N ASP A 180 -9.01 16.92 -21.88
CA ASP A 180 -9.75 15.99 -21.02
C ASP A 180 -9.38 16.20 -19.54
N ASN A 181 -8.10 16.48 -19.27
CA ASN A 181 -7.64 16.84 -17.92
C ASN A 181 -8.29 18.13 -17.42
N LEU A 182 -8.46 19.14 -18.29
CA LEU A 182 -9.11 20.40 -17.91
C LEU A 182 -10.59 20.20 -17.56
N ARG A 183 -11.30 19.39 -18.36
CA ARG A 183 -12.71 19.07 -18.12
C ARG A 183 -12.89 18.27 -16.83
N ARG A 184 -12.06 17.24 -16.61
CA ARG A 184 -12.10 16.43 -15.38
C ARG A 184 -11.81 17.28 -14.13
N ARG A 185 -10.87 18.22 -14.20
CA ARG A 185 -10.60 19.17 -13.11
C ARG A 185 -11.82 20.04 -12.77
N GLN A 186 -12.55 20.52 -13.78
CA GLN A 186 -13.77 21.31 -13.55
C GLN A 186 -14.89 20.50 -12.90
N GLU A 187 -14.98 19.21 -13.22
CA GLU A 187 -15.98 18.29 -12.64
C GLU A 187 -15.66 17.94 -11.18
N LEU A 188 -14.38 17.97 -10.79
CA LEU A 188 -13.90 17.65 -9.43
C LEU A 188 -13.78 18.87 -8.51
N GLU A 189 -13.84 20.08 -9.06
CA GLU A 189 -13.69 21.32 -8.30
C GLU A 189 -14.75 21.45 -7.20
N GLY A 190 -14.31 21.66 -5.96
CA GLY A 190 -15.20 21.81 -4.79
C GLY A 190 -15.68 20.48 -4.17
N LEU A 191 -15.21 19.34 -4.68
CA LEU A 191 -15.43 18.02 -4.09
C LEU A 191 -14.18 17.55 -3.33
N ALA A 192 -14.38 16.66 -2.37
CA ALA A 192 -13.35 15.84 -1.75
C ALA A 192 -13.43 14.41 -2.30
N ALA A 193 -12.37 13.62 -2.09
CA ALA A 193 -12.25 12.28 -2.62
C ALA A 193 -11.60 11.33 -1.61
N LEU A 194 -12.24 10.21 -1.31
CA LEU A 194 -11.60 9.06 -0.67
C LEU A 194 -11.10 8.13 -1.79
N LEU A 195 -9.78 8.04 -1.95
CA LEU A 195 -9.10 7.16 -2.90
C LEU A 195 -8.67 5.87 -2.20
N ILE A 196 -8.98 4.72 -2.79
CA ILE A 196 -8.41 3.42 -2.47
C ILE A 196 -7.67 2.91 -3.70
N GLU A 197 -6.39 2.62 -3.51
CA GLU A 197 -5.48 2.11 -4.54
C GLU A 197 -5.11 0.66 -4.22
N ILE A 198 -5.28 -0.20 -5.20
CA ILE A 198 -4.86 -1.61 -5.15
C ILE A 198 -3.76 -1.77 -6.20
N GLU A 199 -2.52 -1.77 -5.73
CA GLU A 199 -1.33 -2.00 -6.57
C GLU A 199 -1.08 -3.50 -6.66
N HIS A 200 -1.09 -4.05 -7.88
CA HIS A 200 -0.58 -5.39 -8.12
C HIS A 200 0.94 -5.27 -8.36
N ARG A 201 1.75 -5.73 -7.40
CA ARG A 201 3.21 -5.55 -7.48
C ARG A 201 3.75 -6.17 -8.76
N ASP A 202 4.65 -5.45 -9.43
CA ASP A 202 5.36 -5.97 -10.59
C ASP A 202 6.29 -7.09 -10.14
N VAL A 203 5.85 -8.33 -10.35
CA VAL A 203 6.64 -9.52 -10.11
C VAL A 203 6.76 -10.26 -11.43
N ARG A 204 8.00 -10.56 -11.82
CA ARG A 204 8.39 -11.12 -13.13
C ARG A 204 7.70 -12.45 -13.48
N ASP A 205 7.05 -13.09 -12.53
CA ASP A 205 6.42 -14.41 -12.66
C ASP A 205 5.06 -14.41 -13.37
N GLY A 206 4.53 -13.26 -13.80
CA GLY A 206 3.40 -13.21 -14.75
C GLY A 206 2.13 -13.91 -14.25
N GLY A 207 1.39 -13.26 -13.36
CA GLY A 207 -0.01 -13.57 -13.05
C GLY A 207 -0.88 -12.37 -13.38
N ARG A 208 -2.19 -12.56 -13.63
CA ARG A 208 -3.14 -11.44 -13.64
C ARG A 208 -3.91 -11.46 -12.34
N LEU A 209 -4.02 -10.29 -11.70
CA LEU A 209 -4.91 -10.11 -10.57
C LEU A 209 -6.33 -10.05 -11.11
N GLU A 210 -7.18 -10.99 -10.72
CA GLU A 210 -8.61 -10.98 -10.94
C GLU A 210 -9.30 -10.54 -9.65
N LEU A 211 -9.77 -9.30 -9.60
CA LEU A 211 -10.55 -8.77 -8.50
C LEU A 211 -12.01 -9.17 -8.68
N SER A 212 -12.45 -10.13 -7.87
CA SER A 212 -13.82 -10.63 -7.86
C SER A 212 -14.77 -9.55 -7.33
N THR A 213 -14.41 -8.92 -6.22
CA THR A 213 -15.23 -7.88 -5.60
C THR A 213 -14.38 -6.92 -4.77
N LEU A 214 -14.63 -5.62 -4.95
CA LEU A 214 -14.32 -4.60 -3.95
C LEU A 214 -15.62 -4.02 -3.45
N LYS A 215 -15.88 -4.16 -2.15
CA LYS A 215 -17.09 -3.72 -1.49
C LYS A 215 -16.73 -2.70 -0.44
N ILE A 216 -17.37 -1.52 -0.47
CA ILE A 216 -17.21 -0.48 0.53
C ILE A 216 -18.54 -0.28 1.25
N ASP A 217 -18.55 -0.51 2.55
CA ASP A 217 -19.65 -0.21 3.45
C ASP A 217 -19.37 1.11 4.19
N MET A 218 -20.36 2.00 4.21
CA MET A 218 -20.26 3.32 4.81
C MET A 218 -21.21 3.44 5.98
N SER A 219 -20.80 4.13 7.05
CA SER A 219 -21.69 4.32 8.21
C SER A 219 -22.94 5.18 7.88
N ARG A 220 -22.81 6.08 6.88
CA ARG A 220 -23.85 7.03 6.43
C ARG A 220 -23.77 7.27 4.91
N THR A 221 -24.87 7.75 4.34
CA THR A 221 -24.99 8.13 2.92
C THR A 221 -25.42 9.59 2.79
N PHE A 222 -25.15 10.20 1.64
CA PHE A 222 -25.55 11.58 1.35
C PHE A 222 -25.94 11.77 -0.14
N PRO A 223 -26.74 12.80 -0.48
CA PRO A 223 -27.35 12.92 -1.81
C PRO A 223 -26.38 13.21 -2.97
N GLN A 224 -25.18 13.72 -2.69
CA GLN A 224 -24.19 14.14 -3.68
C GLN A 224 -22.98 13.20 -3.75
N ILE A 225 -23.13 11.96 -3.28
CA ILE A 225 -22.08 10.96 -3.37
C ILE A 225 -21.96 10.46 -4.81
N ASP A 226 -20.73 10.41 -5.32
CA ASP A 226 -20.41 9.87 -6.65
C ASP A 226 -19.23 8.89 -6.55
N PHE A 227 -19.08 8.04 -7.56
CA PHE A 227 -18.12 6.93 -7.53
C PHE A 227 -17.33 6.87 -8.83
N ASP A 228 -16.01 6.69 -8.73
CA ASP A 228 -15.11 6.53 -9.88
C ASP A 228 -14.26 5.28 -9.67
N PRO A 229 -14.18 4.33 -10.62
CA PRO A 229 -14.89 4.26 -11.90
C PRO A 229 -16.41 4.15 -11.72
N LYS A 230 -17.18 4.81 -12.59
CA LYS A 230 -18.63 4.59 -12.70
C LYS A 230 -18.97 3.24 -13.32
N ARG A 231 -18.07 2.76 -14.18
CA ARG A 231 -18.22 1.48 -14.86
C ARG A 231 -18.04 0.36 -13.84
N ASP A 232 -18.93 -0.63 -13.90
CA ASP A 232 -18.92 -1.83 -13.06
C ASP A 232 -19.13 -1.53 -11.55
N ALA A 233 -19.54 -0.30 -11.21
CA ALA A 233 -19.92 0.13 -9.88
C ALA A 233 -21.43 -0.04 -9.67
N THR A 234 -21.83 -0.66 -8.56
CA THR A 234 -23.22 -0.75 -8.11
C THR A 234 -23.34 -0.07 -6.76
N TYR A 235 -24.16 0.98 -6.68
CA TYR A 235 -24.41 1.72 -5.44
C TYR A 235 -25.81 1.40 -4.88
N ASP A 236 -25.85 0.96 -3.62
CA ASP A 236 -27.04 0.69 -2.84
C ASP A 236 -27.12 1.69 -1.66
N PRO A 237 -27.94 2.75 -1.78
CA PRO A 237 -28.05 3.77 -0.73
C PRO A 237 -28.79 3.27 0.52
N GLU A 238 -29.64 2.25 0.42
CA GLU A 238 -30.39 1.71 1.57
C GLU A 238 -29.46 0.94 2.50
N ASN A 239 -28.58 0.13 1.90
CA ASN A 239 -27.55 -0.63 2.61
C ASN A 239 -26.24 0.16 2.79
N LYS A 240 -26.18 1.41 2.31
CA LYS A 240 -25.03 2.32 2.43
C LYS A 240 -23.73 1.73 1.87
N ARG A 241 -23.86 1.11 0.70
CA ARG A 241 -22.82 0.25 0.13
C ARG A 241 -22.57 0.60 -1.32
N VAL A 242 -21.30 0.58 -1.72
CA VAL A 242 -20.90 0.55 -3.13
C VAL A 242 -20.05 -0.69 -3.38
N GLU A 243 -20.22 -1.29 -4.54
CA GLU A 243 -19.54 -2.52 -4.93
C GLU A 243 -19.04 -2.42 -6.37
N TRP A 244 -17.77 -2.81 -6.59
CA TRP A 244 -17.18 -2.99 -7.90
C TRP A 244 -16.86 -4.46 -8.12
N ARG A 245 -17.18 -4.98 -9.31
CA ARG A 245 -16.96 -6.39 -9.66
C ARG A 245 -16.13 -6.55 -10.94
N ASP A 246 -15.57 -7.74 -11.07
CA ASP A 246 -14.98 -8.26 -12.31
C ASP A 246 -13.90 -7.36 -12.92
N ARG A 247 -12.96 -6.89 -12.09
CA ARG A 247 -11.82 -6.10 -12.56
C ARG A 247 -10.56 -6.93 -12.66
N THR A 248 -9.71 -6.57 -13.60
CA THR A 248 -8.41 -7.23 -13.78
C THR A 248 -7.30 -6.20 -13.78
N ALA A 249 -6.19 -6.51 -13.12
CA ALA A 249 -4.97 -5.69 -13.14
C ALA A 249 -3.76 -6.55 -13.54
N SER A 250 -2.97 -6.02 -14.48
CA SER A 250 -1.67 -6.60 -14.86
C SER A 250 -0.62 -6.33 -13.78
N PRO A 251 0.47 -7.08 -13.71
CA PRO A 251 1.61 -6.75 -12.83
C PRO A 251 2.10 -5.32 -13.09
N GLY A 252 2.34 -4.57 -12.02
CA GLY A 252 2.73 -3.16 -12.06
C GLY A 252 1.58 -2.18 -12.25
N GLU A 253 0.36 -2.65 -12.55
CA GLU A 253 -0.82 -1.78 -12.64
C GLU A 253 -1.42 -1.51 -11.26
N THR A 254 -1.96 -0.30 -11.10
CA THR A 254 -2.71 0.11 -9.91
C THR A 254 -4.16 0.33 -10.27
N ALA A 255 -5.06 -0.40 -9.62
CA ALA A 255 -6.49 -0.18 -9.72
C ALA A 255 -6.93 0.88 -8.69
N GLN A 256 -7.54 1.96 -9.17
CA GLN A 256 -8.03 3.05 -8.33
C GLN A 256 -9.55 3.02 -8.20
N TYR A 257 -10.02 3.28 -6.99
CA TYR A 257 -11.43 3.35 -6.60
C TYR A 257 -11.63 4.60 -5.75
N VAL A 258 -12.60 5.42 -6.11
CA VAL A 258 -12.79 6.74 -5.54
C VAL A 258 -14.24 6.93 -5.13
N VAL A 259 -14.43 7.43 -3.90
CA VAL A 259 -15.70 7.95 -3.42
C VAL A 259 -15.60 9.47 -3.36
N LEU A 260 -16.45 10.14 -4.14
CA LEU A 260 -16.47 11.59 -4.30
C LEU A 260 -17.68 12.20 -3.58
N GLY A 261 -17.50 13.42 -3.06
CA GLY A 261 -18.58 14.15 -2.42
C GLY A 261 -18.13 15.45 -1.78
N PRO A 262 -19.05 16.25 -1.23
CA PRO A 262 -18.69 17.42 -0.44
C PRO A 262 -17.84 17.01 0.77
N ILE A 263 -16.80 17.79 1.07
CA ILE A 263 -15.86 17.48 2.15
C ILE A 263 -16.54 17.26 3.50
N THR A 264 -17.52 18.10 3.86
CA THR A 264 -18.21 17.98 5.15
C THR A 264 -18.96 16.66 5.26
N GLU A 265 -19.58 16.21 4.15
CA GLU A 265 -20.35 14.97 4.11
C GLU A 265 -19.44 13.73 4.10
N LEU A 266 -18.31 13.78 3.37
CA LEU A 266 -17.32 12.69 3.35
C LEU A 266 -16.64 12.48 4.71
N LEU A 267 -16.28 13.57 5.40
CA LEU A 267 -15.75 13.51 6.77
C LEU A 267 -16.80 13.03 7.78
N ASP A 268 -18.07 13.34 7.54
CA ASP A 268 -19.19 12.90 8.39
C ASP A 268 -19.57 11.43 8.18
N ILE A 269 -19.01 10.73 7.17
CA ILE A 269 -19.11 9.27 7.07
C ILE A 269 -18.48 8.62 8.31
N GLY A 270 -17.40 9.18 8.86
CA GLY A 270 -16.70 8.60 10.02
C GLY A 270 -15.96 7.31 9.67
N GLU A 271 -16.63 6.17 9.83
CA GLU A 271 -16.01 4.87 9.58
C GLU A 271 -16.43 4.31 8.22
N VAL A 272 -15.44 3.88 7.45
CA VAL A 272 -15.58 3.19 6.17
C VAL A 272 -14.87 1.84 6.29
N THR A 273 -15.58 0.77 5.97
CA THR A 273 -15.00 -0.57 5.89
C THR A 273 -15.03 -1.03 4.45
N ALA A 274 -13.91 -1.55 3.94
CA ALA A 274 -13.84 -2.11 2.61
C ALA A 274 -13.38 -3.57 2.65
N THR A 275 -14.12 -4.45 1.98
CA THR A 275 -13.74 -5.85 1.79
C THR A 275 -13.31 -6.04 0.33
N LEU A 276 -12.13 -6.60 0.14
CA LEU A 276 -11.56 -6.92 -1.16
C LEU A 276 -11.36 -8.43 -1.27
N GLU A 277 -11.94 -9.00 -2.32
CA GLU A 277 -11.78 -10.40 -2.70
C GLU A 277 -11.20 -10.48 -4.11
N GLY A 278 -10.16 -11.29 -4.27
CA GLY A 278 -9.55 -11.51 -5.57
C GLY A 278 -8.67 -12.75 -5.61
N ARG A 279 -8.14 -13.03 -6.80
CA ARG A 279 -7.22 -14.15 -7.00
C ARG A 279 -6.13 -13.83 -8.01
N VAL A 280 -4.97 -14.43 -7.83
CA VAL A 280 -3.87 -14.43 -8.81
C VAL A 280 -3.64 -15.85 -9.26
N ARG A 281 -3.88 -16.11 -10.55
CA ARG A 281 -3.72 -17.44 -11.16
C ARG A 281 -2.31 -17.68 -11.67
N ASN A 282 -1.97 -18.96 -11.83
CA ASN A 282 -0.68 -19.49 -12.24
C ASN A 282 0.47 -19.02 -11.34
N ARG A 283 0.20 -18.87 -10.03
CA ARG A 283 1.18 -18.32 -9.09
C ARG A 283 1.07 -18.99 -7.72
N THR A 284 2.18 -19.01 -7.01
CA THR A 284 2.27 -19.34 -5.59
C THR A 284 3.13 -18.29 -4.87
N LEU A 285 2.87 -18.08 -3.59
CA LEU A 285 3.63 -17.28 -2.63
C LEU A 285 4.83 -18.07 -2.11
N SER A 286 4.61 -19.35 -1.78
CA SER A 286 5.65 -20.19 -1.17
C SER A 286 6.68 -20.73 -2.18
N GLY A 287 6.36 -20.73 -3.48
CA GLY A 287 7.14 -21.42 -4.50
C GLY A 287 6.79 -22.91 -4.65
N THR A 288 5.79 -23.39 -3.90
CA THR A 288 5.27 -24.76 -4.00
C THR A 288 4.69 -25.02 -5.39
N ARG A 289 5.06 -26.15 -6.00
CA ARG A 289 4.58 -26.58 -7.33
C ARG A 289 4.29 -28.07 -7.34
N ILE A 290 3.29 -28.45 -8.14
CA ILE A 290 2.96 -29.85 -8.41
C ILE A 290 3.76 -30.27 -9.64
N GLU A 291 4.71 -31.18 -9.44
CA GLU A 291 5.58 -31.71 -10.50
C GLU A 291 4.97 -32.92 -11.20
N GLY A 292 4.04 -33.62 -10.52
CA GLY A 292 3.34 -34.76 -11.08
C GLY A 292 2.37 -35.39 -10.09
N ALA A 293 1.52 -36.30 -10.58
CA ALA A 293 0.67 -37.14 -9.74
C ALA A 293 0.77 -38.59 -10.19
N TYR A 294 0.89 -39.48 -9.20
CA TYR A 294 1.18 -40.89 -9.38
C TYR A 294 0.14 -41.73 -8.65
N ASP A 295 -0.29 -42.83 -9.28
CA ASP A 295 -1.13 -43.82 -8.61
C ASP A 295 -0.31 -44.70 -7.64
N VAL A 296 -0.97 -45.62 -6.94
CA VAL A 296 -0.30 -46.56 -6.03
C VAL A 296 0.70 -47.51 -6.72
N ALA A 297 0.63 -47.67 -8.04
CA ALA A 297 1.59 -48.44 -8.81
C ALA A 297 2.80 -47.59 -9.25
N GLY A 298 2.76 -46.28 -9.01
CA GLY A 298 3.76 -45.31 -9.46
C GLY A 298 3.57 -44.85 -10.92
N ASP A 299 2.43 -45.18 -11.55
CA ASP A 299 2.14 -44.73 -12.91
C ASP A 299 1.67 -43.25 -12.86
N GLN A 300 2.31 -42.37 -13.66
CA GLN A 300 1.95 -40.94 -13.75
C GLN A 300 0.68 -40.75 -14.59
N PHE A 301 -0.23 -39.89 -14.14
CA PHE A 301 -1.53 -39.71 -14.82
C PHE A 301 -1.87 -38.27 -15.24
N VAL A 302 -1.11 -37.27 -14.81
CA VAL A 302 -1.29 -35.86 -15.18
C VAL A 302 -0.93 -35.59 -16.66
N ASP A 303 0.11 -36.26 -17.18
CA ASP A 303 0.63 -36.05 -18.55
C ASP A 303 -0.32 -36.50 -19.67
N THR A 304 -1.48 -37.05 -19.32
CA THR A 304 -2.51 -37.47 -20.28
C THR A 304 -3.39 -36.31 -20.78
N GLY A 305 -3.24 -35.10 -20.20
CA GLY A 305 -4.02 -33.91 -20.55
C GLY A 305 -5.48 -33.96 -20.09
N ARG A 306 -5.80 -34.89 -19.17
CA ARG A 306 -7.14 -35.09 -18.60
C ARG A 306 -7.31 -34.46 -17.21
N VAL A 307 -6.20 -34.18 -16.54
CA VAL A 307 -6.17 -33.58 -15.21
C VAL A 307 -5.56 -32.20 -15.35
N ASP A 308 -6.34 -31.18 -15.02
CA ASP A 308 -5.85 -29.81 -15.00
C ASP A 308 -5.02 -29.58 -13.72
N VAL A 309 -3.93 -28.83 -13.84
CA VAL A 309 -3.12 -28.40 -12.68
C VAL A 309 -3.22 -26.89 -12.61
N ASP A 310 -3.73 -26.38 -11.49
CA ASP A 310 -3.89 -24.94 -11.24
C ASP A 310 -3.06 -24.49 -10.02
N HIS A 311 -2.60 -23.25 -10.06
CA HIS A 311 -1.86 -22.60 -8.99
C HIS A 311 -2.53 -21.26 -8.73
N VAL A 312 -3.17 -21.12 -7.58
CA VAL A 312 -4.01 -19.96 -7.27
C VAL A 312 -3.58 -19.36 -5.95
N VAL A 313 -3.41 -18.05 -5.94
CA VAL A 313 -3.34 -17.26 -4.71
C VAL A 313 -4.68 -16.57 -4.51
N GLU A 314 -5.41 -16.90 -3.44
CA GLU A 314 -6.61 -16.18 -3.03
C GLU A 314 -6.26 -15.02 -2.11
N LEU A 315 -6.95 -13.91 -2.28
CA LEU A 315 -6.72 -12.66 -1.57
C LEU A 315 -8.02 -12.24 -0.89
N SER A 316 -7.97 -12.08 0.43
CA SER A 316 -9.04 -11.53 1.25
C SER A 316 -8.48 -10.41 2.11
N TYR A 317 -8.99 -9.19 1.94
CA TYR A 317 -8.55 -8.04 2.70
C TYR A 317 -9.75 -7.35 3.33
N ASP A 318 -9.71 -7.17 4.63
CA ASP A 318 -10.65 -6.34 5.38
C ASP A 318 -9.96 -5.04 5.78
N ILE A 319 -10.43 -3.93 5.21
CA ILE A 319 -9.79 -2.62 5.28
C ILE A 319 -10.67 -1.71 6.13
N HIS A 320 -10.16 -1.28 7.27
CA HIS A 320 -10.78 -0.28 8.13
C HIS A 320 -10.15 1.08 7.87
N ILE A 321 -11.00 2.02 7.47
CA ILE A 321 -10.65 3.38 7.09
C ILE A 321 -11.41 4.34 8.01
N ASP A 322 -10.72 4.96 8.94
CA ASP A 322 -11.27 6.07 9.72
C ASP A 322 -11.11 7.37 8.91
N THR A 323 -12.20 7.85 8.30
CA THR A 323 -12.16 9.06 7.47
C THR A 323 -11.91 10.32 8.28
N ARG A 324 -12.14 10.30 9.61
CA ARG A 324 -11.79 11.42 10.50
C ARG A 324 -10.32 11.39 10.88
N ALA A 325 -9.75 10.21 11.09
CA ALA A 325 -8.29 10.09 11.22
C ALA A 325 -7.64 10.55 9.91
N LEU A 326 -8.11 10.10 8.75
CA LEU A 326 -7.58 10.52 7.44
C LEU A 326 -7.89 11.98 7.05
N SER A 327 -8.60 12.74 7.88
CA SER A 327 -8.75 14.19 7.73
C SER A 327 -7.42 14.96 7.89
N GLY A 328 -6.38 14.25 8.36
CA GLY A 328 -5.00 14.69 8.54
C GLY A 328 -4.28 15.23 7.32
N GLU A 329 -4.63 14.80 6.12
CA GLU A 329 -4.02 15.31 4.88
C GLU A 329 -4.83 16.46 4.28
N ALA A 330 -4.78 17.59 4.98
CA ALA A 330 -4.53 18.87 4.32
C ALA A 330 -3.95 19.84 5.35
N THR A 331 -2.65 19.73 5.61
CA THR A 331 -1.91 20.89 6.08
C THR A 331 -2.01 21.97 5.01
N LYS A 332 -2.99 22.87 5.15
CA LYS A 332 -2.96 24.14 4.41
C LYS A 332 -1.62 24.77 4.73
N THR A 333 -0.83 25.03 3.72
CA THR A 333 0.48 25.66 3.88
C THR A 333 0.32 27.14 3.57
N THR A 334 0.52 27.99 4.57
CA THR A 334 0.57 29.43 4.39
C THR A 334 2.02 29.87 4.55
N ARG A 335 2.54 30.54 3.53
CA ARG A 335 3.88 31.14 3.57
C ARG A 335 3.77 32.63 3.83
N SER A 336 4.58 33.15 4.73
CA SER A 336 4.81 34.59 4.90
C SER A 336 6.30 34.85 5.00
N SER A 337 6.73 36.02 4.56
CA SER A 337 8.10 36.50 4.72
C SER A 337 8.10 37.78 5.53
N ILE A 338 8.88 37.79 6.61
CA ILE A 338 9.05 38.95 7.49
C ILE A 338 10.45 39.50 7.24
N THR A 339 10.54 40.71 6.69
CA THR A 339 11.82 41.40 6.51
C THR A 339 12.01 42.44 7.61
N VAL A 340 13.15 42.42 8.29
CA VAL A 340 13.52 43.41 9.32
C VAL A 340 14.93 43.94 9.05
N SER A 341 15.16 45.22 9.35
CA SER A 341 16.48 45.88 9.27
C SER A 341 17.34 45.55 10.49
N THR A 342 17.71 44.28 10.65
CA THR A 342 18.58 43.73 11.71
C THR A 342 19.46 42.59 11.21
N THR A 343 20.42 42.11 12.01
CA THR A 343 21.25 40.97 11.61
C THR A 343 20.45 39.65 11.66
N PRO A 344 20.78 38.63 10.83
CA PRO A 344 20.10 37.34 10.88
C PRO A 344 20.13 36.67 12.27
N THR A 345 21.24 36.83 12.99
CA THR A 345 21.39 36.32 14.37
C THR A 345 20.43 37.00 15.34
N ASP A 346 20.34 38.33 15.29
CA ASP A 346 19.41 39.09 16.16
C ASP A 346 17.95 38.74 15.85
N LEU A 347 17.58 38.61 14.56
CA LEU A 347 16.22 38.21 14.16
C LEU A 347 15.87 36.81 14.67
N TYR A 348 16.82 35.88 14.63
CA TYR A 348 16.64 34.52 15.14
C TYR A 348 16.42 34.50 16.66
N GLU A 349 17.23 35.24 17.43
CA GLU A 349 17.07 35.32 18.88
C GLU A 349 15.74 35.99 19.28
N GLU A 350 15.32 37.01 18.54
CA GLU A 350 14.03 37.66 18.74
C GLU A 350 12.85 36.70 18.49
N LEU A 351 12.90 35.89 17.41
CA LEU A 351 11.90 34.85 17.14
C LEU A 351 11.77 33.84 18.30
N VAL A 352 12.90 33.39 18.84
CA VAL A 352 12.92 32.46 19.98
C VAL A 352 12.29 33.10 21.22
N SER A 353 12.56 34.40 21.45
CA SER A 353 11.96 35.17 22.54
C SER A 353 10.44 35.30 22.38
N ILE A 354 9.97 35.69 21.19
CA ILE A 354 8.54 35.81 20.84
C ILE A 354 7.82 34.48 21.07
N CYS A 355 8.40 33.36 20.61
CA CYS A 355 7.78 32.05 20.80
C CYS A 355 7.57 31.71 22.27
N ARG A 356 8.57 31.99 23.13
CA ARG A 356 8.47 31.76 24.57
C ARG A 356 7.43 32.66 25.23
N GLN A 357 7.35 33.93 24.82
CA GLN A 357 6.40 34.89 25.38
C GLN A 357 4.94 34.56 25.01
N GLU A 358 4.71 34.10 23.78
CA GLU A 358 3.37 33.80 23.23
C GLU A 358 2.90 32.36 23.53
N GLY A 359 3.65 31.60 24.33
CA GLY A 359 3.31 30.21 24.69
C GLY A 359 3.41 29.24 23.49
N ILE A 360 4.21 29.58 22.48
CA ILE A 360 4.46 28.75 21.31
C ILE A 360 5.58 27.76 21.66
N GLN A 361 5.33 26.48 21.43
CA GLN A 361 6.29 25.44 21.76
C GLN A 361 7.35 25.31 20.66
N ILE A 362 8.63 25.43 21.02
CA ILE A 362 9.75 25.16 20.12
C ILE A 362 10.06 23.67 20.15
N ARG A 363 10.05 23.01 18.97
CA ARG A 363 10.27 21.58 18.79
C ARG A 363 11.69 21.28 18.34
N ARG A 364 12.22 22.08 17.41
CA ARG A 364 13.58 21.97 16.88
C ARG A 364 14.14 23.36 16.67
N GLN A 365 15.44 23.51 16.92
CA GLN A 365 16.14 24.76 16.72
C GLN A 365 17.56 24.50 16.18
N LYS A 366 17.98 25.27 15.18
CA LYS A 366 19.34 25.38 14.68
C LYS A 366 19.68 26.87 14.62
N ALA A 367 20.69 27.29 15.37
CA ALA A 367 21.12 28.69 15.37
C ALA A 367 21.74 29.06 14.02
N VAL A 368 21.78 30.37 13.74
CA VAL A 368 22.48 30.93 12.58
C VAL A 368 23.98 30.59 12.67
N GLY A 369 24.54 30.07 11.58
CA GLY A 369 25.95 29.73 11.43
C GLY A 369 26.83 30.94 11.08
N ASP A 370 28.08 30.66 10.70
CA ASP A 370 29.03 31.71 10.33
C ASP A 370 28.64 32.36 8.99
N ALA A 371 28.78 33.68 8.90
CA ALA A 371 28.44 34.42 7.69
C ALA A 371 29.59 34.42 6.67
N GLU A 372 29.25 34.28 5.39
CA GLU A 372 30.22 34.26 4.29
C GLU A 372 30.32 35.63 3.62
N LEU A 373 31.48 35.96 3.05
CA LEU A 373 31.67 37.21 2.31
C LEU A 373 30.90 37.14 0.98
N ALA A 374 30.04 38.11 0.71
CA ALA A 374 29.29 38.16 -0.53
C ALA A 374 30.24 38.35 -1.74
N ALA A 375 30.04 37.54 -2.79
CA ALA A 375 30.93 37.47 -3.95
C ALA A 375 31.14 38.82 -4.69
N ASP A 376 30.20 39.77 -4.54
CA ASP A 376 30.11 40.94 -5.41
C ASP A 376 30.37 42.29 -4.72
N ARG A 377 30.64 42.31 -3.40
CA ARG A 377 30.85 43.56 -2.64
C ARG A 377 31.80 43.40 -1.45
N ASP A 378 32.79 44.29 -1.35
CA ASP A 378 33.65 44.41 -0.17
C ASP A 378 32.83 44.74 1.09
N ALA A 379 33.12 44.04 2.21
CA ALA A 379 32.53 44.21 3.53
C ALA A 379 31.05 43.81 3.71
N LEU A 380 30.44 43.10 2.76
CA LEU A 380 29.09 42.57 2.89
C LEU A 380 29.12 41.08 3.23
N PHE A 381 28.47 40.69 4.32
CA PHE A 381 28.38 39.32 4.80
C PHE A 381 26.98 38.77 4.58
N ARG A 382 26.88 37.48 4.27
CA ARG A 382 25.65 36.79 3.89
C ARG A 382 25.51 35.48 4.65
N VAL A 383 24.29 35.21 5.06
CA VAL A 383 23.87 33.94 5.67
C VAL A 383 22.79 33.34 4.79
N GLU A 384 23.13 32.26 4.08
CA GLU A 384 22.27 31.48 3.19
C GLU A 384 22.62 29.98 3.35
N ASP A 385 21.80 29.10 2.76
CA ASP A 385 22.02 27.64 2.66
C ASP A 385 22.33 26.96 4.01
N GLU A 386 23.52 26.36 4.16
CA GLU A 386 23.87 25.55 5.33
C GLU A 386 24.01 26.37 6.61
N ASN A 387 24.23 27.69 6.50
CA ASN A 387 24.47 28.60 7.61
C ASN A 387 23.19 29.31 8.11
N ARG A 388 22.03 29.07 7.47
CA ARG A 388 20.76 29.66 7.90
C ARG A 388 20.29 29.17 9.26
N GLY A 389 19.57 30.04 9.97
CA GLY A 389 18.88 29.68 11.20
C GLY A 389 17.58 28.93 10.88
N GLU A 390 17.28 27.87 11.63
CA GLU A 390 16.05 27.08 11.45
C GLU A 390 15.32 26.91 12.78
N LEU A 391 14.00 27.09 12.77
CA LEU A 391 13.14 26.91 13.93
C LEU A 391 11.87 26.14 13.54
N ALA A 392 11.58 25.04 14.22
CA ALA A 392 10.31 24.33 14.10
C ALA A 392 9.48 24.55 15.35
N ILE A 393 8.25 25.04 15.18
CA ILE A 393 7.34 25.44 16.26
C ILE A 393 5.97 24.76 16.17
N LYS A 394 5.31 24.62 17.31
CA LYS A 394 3.93 24.10 17.46
C LYS A 394 3.12 25.06 18.33
N ARG A 395 1.89 25.36 17.92
CA ARG A 395 0.91 26.11 18.73
C ARG A 395 -0.44 25.39 18.74
N GLU A 396 -1.05 25.30 19.92
CA GLU A 396 -2.37 24.68 20.13
C GLU A 396 -3.42 25.78 20.33
N TYR A 397 -4.55 25.68 19.61
CA TYR A 397 -5.70 26.59 19.70
C TYR A 397 -6.92 25.87 20.33
N GLY A 398 -6.69 25.09 21.40
CA GLY A 398 -7.73 24.33 22.08
C GLY A 398 -8.48 23.41 21.11
N ASP A 399 -9.82 23.48 21.14
CA ASP A 399 -10.70 22.66 20.30
C ASP A 399 -10.69 23.07 18.81
N GLU A 400 -10.10 24.22 18.46
CA GLU A 400 -10.02 24.69 17.07
C GLU A 400 -8.90 24.01 16.26
N GLY A 401 -7.89 23.43 16.94
CA GLY A 401 -6.83 22.63 16.31
C GLY A 401 -5.41 23.09 16.62
N VAL A 402 -4.45 22.55 15.87
CA VAL A 402 -3.00 22.74 16.09
C VAL A 402 -2.34 23.30 14.83
N VAL A 403 -1.40 24.22 15.01
CA VAL A 403 -0.57 24.76 13.93
C VAL A 403 0.89 24.37 14.15
N HIS A 404 1.50 23.81 13.12
CA HIS A 404 2.93 23.56 13.02
C HIS A 404 3.55 24.60 12.09
N ALA A 405 4.74 25.13 12.39
CA ALA A 405 5.43 25.99 11.43
C ALA A 405 6.93 25.75 11.41
N GLU A 406 7.50 25.86 10.23
CA GLU A 406 8.95 25.89 9.99
C GLU A 406 9.33 27.32 9.64
N ILE A 407 10.37 27.84 10.29
CA ILE A 407 10.88 29.19 10.10
C ILE A 407 12.34 29.11 9.72
N THR A 408 12.68 29.75 8.60
CA THR A 408 14.05 29.85 8.08
C THR A 408 14.48 31.30 8.14
N VAL A 409 15.67 31.57 8.71
CA VAL A 409 16.21 32.91 8.87
C VAL A 409 17.49 33.06 8.05
N GLU A 410 17.45 33.97 7.09
CA GLU A 410 18.53 34.28 6.16
C GLU A 410 18.72 35.80 6.06
N GLY A 411 19.85 36.24 5.52
CA GLY A 411 20.01 37.67 5.26
C GLY A 411 21.42 38.11 4.99
N VAL A 412 21.54 39.42 4.80
CA VAL A 412 22.78 40.07 4.39
C VAL A 412 23.04 41.26 5.30
N PHE A 413 24.25 41.39 5.84
CA PHE A 413 24.60 42.46 6.75
C PHE A 413 26.03 42.94 6.56
N THR A 414 26.27 44.18 6.95
CA THR A 414 27.62 44.72 7.10
C THR A 414 27.95 44.65 8.59
N PRO A 415 28.97 43.88 9.03
CA PRO A 415 29.36 43.85 10.43
C PRO A 415 29.73 45.27 10.84
N GLN A 416 29.14 45.75 11.94
CA GLN A 416 29.60 46.98 12.53
C GLN A 416 31.05 46.74 12.92
N SER A 417 31.94 47.51 12.31
CA SER A 417 33.35 47.49 12.67
C SER A 417 33.40 47.79 14.17
N GLU A 418 33.82 46.82 14.99
CA GLU A 418 34.34 47.16 16.30
C GLU A 418 35.32 48.31 16.07
N ARG A 419 35.17 49.40 16.82
CA ARG A 419 36.10 50.51 16.79
C ARG A 419 37.49 49.96 17.02
N SER A 420 38.23 49.74 15.95
CA SER A 420 39.66 49.51 16.02
C SER A 420 40.26 50.85 16.39
N GLU A 421 40.49 51.06 17.69
CA GLU A 421 41.37 52.12 18.17
C GLU A 421 42.78 51.79 17.67
N VAL A 422 43.12 52.27 16.47
CA VAL A 422 44.50 52.28 16.02
C VAL A 422 45.20 53.37 16.83
N SER A 423 45.99 52.92 17.80
CA SER A 423 46.86 53.79 18.60
C SER A 423 47.72 54.67 17.70
N ALA A 424 47.58 55.98 17.85
CA ALA A 424 48.41 56.97 17.18
C ALA A 424 49.81 56.98 17.79
N PHE A 425 50.84 56.80 16.96
CA PHE A 425 52.19 57.27 17.24
C PHE A 425 52.68 58.10 16.05
N GLY A 426 52.99 59.37 16.32
CA GLY A 426 53.87 60.19 15.48
C GLY A 426 53.21 61.35 14.75
N ASP A 427 53.62 62.55 15.13
CA ASP A 427 53.28 63.86 14.56
C ASP A 427 53.35 63.92 13.03
N SER A 428 52.21 64.08 12.37
CA SER A 428 52.10 64.87 11.15
C SER A 428 50.66 65.35 10.95
N GLU A 429 50.54 66.66 10.77
CA GLU A 429 49.32 67.38 10.41
C GLU A 429 48.91 67.01 8.97
N ASP A 430 48.23 65.87 8.81
CA ASP A 430 47.28 65.67 7.72
C ASP A 430 46.40 64.46 8.07
N ARG A 431 45.29 64.74 8.77
CA ARG A 431 44.22 63.77 8.98
C ARG A 431 43.44 63.57 7.68
N LEU A 432 43.96 62.73 6.80
CA LEU A 432 43.14 62.05 5.80
C LEU A 432 42.39 60.93 6.52
N VAL A 433 41.29 61.29 7.18
CA VAL A 433 40.23 60.32 7.47
C VAL A 433 39.63 59.99 6.12
N ARG A 434 40.12 58.91 5.49
CA ARG A 434 39.29 58.20 4.52
C ARG A 434 38.18 57.60 5.36
N ALA A 435 37.10 58.38 5.51
CA ALA A 435 35.81 57.79 5.70
C ALA A 435 35.61 56.97 4.42
N ASP A 436 36.05 55.72 4.44
CA ASP A 436 35.47 54.74 3.55
C ASP A 436 34.00 54.74 3.94
N GLN A 437 33.29 55.53 3.14
CA GLN A 437 31.87 55.76 3.13
C GLN A 437 31.24 54.40 2.80
N GLY A 438 31.23 53.51 3.79
CA GLY A 438 30.27 52.43 3.85
C GLY A 438 28.92 53.12 3.82
N ALA A 439 28.28 53.06 2.67
CA ALA A 439 27.05 53.79 2.41
C ALA A 439 26.07 53.52 3.55
N LEU A 440 25.79 54.58 4.31
CA LEU A 440 24.61 54.73 5.13
C LEU A 440 23.40 54.36 4.26
N GLY A 441 22.78 53.23 4.57
CA GLY A 441 21.57 52.77 3.90
C GLY A 441 20.87 51.66 4.65
N GLU A 442 21.56 50.57 4.98
CA GLU A 442 20.89 49.39 5.51
C GLU A 442 21.75 48.76 6.62
N ASN A 443 21.41 49.03 7.89
CA ASN A 443 21.61 48.01 8.93
C ASN A 443 21.10 46.71 8.33
N GLY A 444 21.89 45.63 8.40
CA GLY A 444 21.66 44.40 7.64
C GLY A 444 20.19 44.01 7.46
N ARG A 445 19.86 43.44 6.31
CA ARG A 445 18.51 43.00 6.00
C ARG A 445 18.41 41.50 6.27
N ALA A 446 17.68 41.14 7.31
CA ALA A 446 17.33 39.77 7.63
C ALA A 446 15.89 39.48 7.20
N THR A 447 15.67 38.27 6.69
CA THR A 447 14.37 37.78 6.29
C THR A 447 14.10 36.46 7.02
N ALA A 448 12.93 36.38 7.66
CA ALA A 448 12.40 35.13 8.18
C ALA A 448 11.29 34.65 7.24
N GLU A 449 11.49 33.49 6.60
CA GLU A 449 10.43 32.79 5.88
C GLU A 449 9.70 31.86 6.85
N VAL A 450 8.39 32.05 7.00
CA VAL A 450 7.52 31.26 7.86
C VAL A 450 6.63 30.39 6.99
N VAL A 451 6.73 29.07 7.15
CA VAL A 451 5.89 28.08 6.48
C VAL A 451 4.99 27.43 7.53
N ALA A 452 3.78 27.95 7.70
CA ALA A 452 2.80 27.46 8.66
C ALA A 452 1.88 26.41 8.03
N ARG A 453 1.58 25.35 8.79
CA ARG A 453 0.86 24.15 8.39
C ARG A 453 -0.20 23.80 9.45
N SER A 454 -1.46 23.77 9.05
CA SER A 454 -2.57 23.29 9.89
C SER A 454 -3.79 22.93 9.06
N ALA A 455 -4.82 22.38 9.72
CA ALA A 455 -6.11 22.08 9.12
C ALA A 455 -6.88 23.33 8.61
N SER A 456 -6.47 24.55 8.99
CA SER A 456 -7.16 25.80 8.66
C SER A 456 -6.20 26.94 8.28
N SER A 457 -6.42 27.56 7.12
CA SER A 457 -5.63 28.74 6.69
C SER A 457 -5.84 29.93 7.63
N ASP A 458 -6.97 29.99 8.33
CA ASP A 458 -7.24 31.05 9.30
C ASP A 458 -6.37 30.86 10.53
N LEU A 459 -6.17 29.62 10.99
CA LEU A 459 -5.27 29.32 12.10
C LEU A 459 -3.81 29.60 11.72
N ASN A 460 -3.41 29.25 10.49
CA ASN A 460 -2.09 29.64 9.97
C ASN A 460 -1.90 31.16 9.95
N SER A 461 -2.90 31.89 9.45
CA SER A 461 -2.88 33.35 9.37
C SER A 461 -2.85 33.99 10.75
N ARG A 462 -3.51 33.39 11.75
CA ARG A 462 -3.44 33.83 13.16
C ARG A 462 -2.07 33.60 13.77
N LEU A 463 -1.42 32.46 13.50
CA LEU A 463 -0.05 32.22 13.97
C LEU A 463 0.91 33.24 13.35
N ILE A 464 0.87 33.39 12.02
CA ILE A 464 1.68 34.36 11.27
C ILE A 464 1.43 35.79 11.77
N GLY A 465 0.17 36.19 11.91
CA GLY A 465 -0.20 37.50 12.44
C GLY A 465 0.23 37.72 13.88
N THR A 466 0.35 36.66 14.70
CA THR A 466 0.93 36.78 16.05
C THR A 466 2.42 37.10 15.98
N LEU A 467 3.17 36.40 15.12
CA LEU A 467 4.60 36.63 14.92
C LEU A 467 4.84 38.05 14.36
N GLU A 468 4.16 38.42 13.28
CA GLU A 468 4.24 39.76 12.66
C GLU A 468 3.83 40.87 13.64
N GLY A 469 2.76 40.66 14.41
CA GLY A 469 2.27 41.60 15.40
C GLY A 469 3.19 41.73 16.62
N ALA A 470 4.00 40.72 16.94
CA ALA A 470 5.00 40.80 17.99
C ALA A 470 6.21 41.65 17.55
N PHE A 471 6.68 41.48 16.32
CA PHE A 471 7.75 42.32 15.75
C PHE A 471 7.35 43.81 15.67
N ASN A 472 6.12 44.09 15.27
CA ASN A 472 5.63 45.48 15.21
C ASN A 472 5.45 46.12 16.60
N ARG A 473 5.29 45.34 17.67
CA ARG A 473 5.24 45.83 19.06
C ARG A 473 6.64 46.04 19.64
N GLY A 474 7.61 45.21 19.26
CA GLY A 474 9.03 45.35 19.67
C GLY A 474 9.72 46.59 19.09
N GLY A 475 9.35 47.02 17.88
CA GLY A 475 9.92 48.20 17.21
C GLY A 475 9.47 49.57 17.74
N SER A 476 8.75 49.62 18.87
CA SER A 476 8.22 50.86 19.47
C SER A 476 8.84 51.23 20.82
N GLN A 477 10.03 50.70 21.14
CA GLN A 477 10.85 51.12 22.28
C GLN A 477 12.08 51.90 21.86
#